data_AF-A0A7C7YQ67-F1
#
_entry.id   AF-A0A7C7YQ67-F1
#
_cell.length_a   1.000
_cell.length_b   1.000
_cell.length_c   1.000
_cell.angle_alpha   90.00
_cell.angle_beta   90.00
_cell.angle_gamma   90.00
#
_symmetry.space_group_name_H-M   'P 1'
#
loop_
_entity.id
_entity.type
_entity.pdbx_description
1 polymer ?
#
loop_
_entity_poly.entity_id
_entity_poly.type
_entity_poly.pdbx_seq_one_letter_code
_entity_poly.pdbx_strand_id
1 'polypeptide(L)'
;MSNSTRPQRDPRLDPIFSDEPGTVGEACLELVPIVFDDPELEQQLIDLIQWTLDQGEGFDAGELCCALILGEIRCAPSTDTLLRCLQQDDEILQRITTRSLQRIGARSFDAILELLEDPDLDGEVAALMIESLEGVSLHDLPDSRDRIETQLRLDLTRPQLPNLRKEATAIALAHLGVAETTELMEQVLQRDYPGGNAFILDALEFLQENPEGLKGHAEDPIEQVVRWLEDEIVPGGDLDPALWEDSLSEALPPSEAANDGDPEATPR
;
A
#
# COMPACT_ATOMS: atom_id res chain seq x y z
N MET A 1 8.66 34.55 1.12
CA MET A 1 9.50 33.56 1.81
C MET A 1 9.21 33.70 3.29
N SER A 2 8.15 33.04 3.74
CA SER A 2 7.85 32.96 5.17
C SER A 2 8.81 31.93 5.74
N ASN A 3 9.71 32.35 6.64
CA ASN A 3 10.47 31.43 7.47
C ASN A 3 9.47 30.76 8.43
N SER A 4 8.82 29.69 7.96
CA SER A 4 7.99 28.85 8.81
C SER A 4 8.94 27.94 9.58
N THR A 5 9.20 28.29 10.85
CA THR A 5 9.92 27.43 11.78
C THR A 5 9.22 26.07 11.87
N ARG A 6 9.97 24.95 11.78
CA ARG A 6 9.43 23.60 11.95
C ARG A 6 8.54 23.56 13.20
N PRO A 7 7.34 22.94 13.15
CA PRO A 7 6.47 22.84 14.31
C PRO A 7 7.26 22.31 15.51
N GLN A 8 7.03 22.88 16.69
CA GLN A 8 7.63 22.33 17.91
C GLN A 8 7.01 20.95 18.13
N ARG A 9 7.83 19.92 17.91
CA ARG A 9 7.42 18.52 18.04
C ARG A 9 7.22 18.14 19.51
N ASP A 10 6.11 17.48 19.82
CA ASP A 10 5.90 16.84 21.12
C ASP A 10 7.01 15.79 21.36
N PRO A 11 7.66 15.77 22.54
CA PRO A 11 8.76 14.84 22.82
C PRO A 11 8.40 13.36 22.65
N ARG A 12 7.11 12.99 22.75
CA ARG A 12 6.64 11.63 22.50
C ARG A 12 6.87 11.18 21.06
N LEU A 13 6.94 12.12 20.12
CA LEU A 13 7.21 11.84 18.71
C LEU A 13 8.70 11.74 18.42
N ASP A 14 9.60 12.18 19.32
CA ASP A 14 11.04 12.14 19.08
C ASP A 14 11.58 10.76 18.63
N PRO A 15 11.13 9.62 19.19
CA PRO A 15 11.66 8.31 18.83
C PRO A 15 11.45 7.89 17.37
N ILE A 16 10.35 8.28 16.71
CA ILE A 16 10.13 7.96 15.29
C ILE A 16 11.03 8.79 14.33
N PHE A 17 11.74 9.79 14.85
CA PHE A 17 12.75 10.55 14.10
C PHE A 17 14.17 10.24 14.59
N SER A 18 14.37 9.08 15.21
CA SER A 18 15.69 8.58 15.58
C SER A 18 16.48 8.16 14.33
N ASP A 19 17.80 8.28 14.39
CA ASP A 19 18.71 7.74 13.38
C ASP A 19 18.83 6.19 13.47
N GLU A 20 18.28 5.57 14.53
CA GLU A 20 18.29 4.13 14.75
C GLU A 20 17.00 3.46 14.23
N PRO A 21 17.04 2.68 13.14
CA PRO A 21 15.84 2.13 12.49
C PRO A 21 14.96 1.29 13.41
N GLY A 22 15.56 0.39 14.21
CA GLY A 22 14.80 -0.45 15.14
C GLY A 22 14.07 0.35 16.23
N THR A 23 14.61 1.51 16.61
CA THR A 23 13.93 2.44 17.52
C THR A 23 12.74 3.11 16.82
N VAL A 24 12.87 3.44 15.53
CA VAL A 24 11.78 4.05 14.75
C VAL A 24 10.60 3.09 14.60
N GLY A 25 10.85 1.83 14.25
CA GLY A 25 9.75 0.88 14.05
C GLY A 25 9.02 0.52 15.34
N GLU A 26 9.74 0.25 16.43
CA GLU A 26 9.12 0.04 17.76
C GLU A 26 8.27 1.25 18.16
N ALA A 27 8.83 2.46 18.04
CA ALA A 27 8.11 3.69 18.37
C ALA A 27 6.89 3.92 17.48
N CYS A 28 6.96 3.58 16.19
CA CYS A 28 5.84 3.70 15.26
C CYS A 28 4.65 2.87 15.74
N LEU A 29 4.90 1.61 16.13
CA LEU A 29 3.87 0.70 16.66
C LEU A 29 3.33 1.17 18.01
N GLU A 30 4.19 1.61 18.92
CA GLU A 30 3.80 2.12 20.24
C GLU A 30 2.95 3.40 20.15
N LEU A 31 3.21 4.25 19.15
CA LEU A 31 2.49 5.51 18.97
C LEU A 31 1.08 5.33 18.43
N VAL A 32 0.76 4.26 17.70
CA VAL A 32 -0.60 4.05 17.15
C VAL A 32 -1.71 4.20 18.20
N PRO A 33 -1.73 3.43 19.30
CA PRO A 33 -2.76 3.58 20.32
C PRO A 33 -2.68 4.93 21.06
N ILE A 34 -1.48 5.51 21.20
CA ILE A 34 -1.28 6.79 21.90
C ILE A 34 -1.89 7.94 21.10
N VAL A 35 -1.63 7.99 19.79
CA VAL A 35 -2.13 9.02 18.88
C VAL A 35 -3.64 8.85 18.70
N PHE A 36 -4.15 7.62 18.64
CA PHE A 36 -5.59 7.36 18.59
C PHE A 36 -6.36 8.00 19.77
N ASP A 37 -5.75 8.02 20.95
CA ASP A 37 -6.35 8.60 22.17
C ASP A 37 -6.01 10.09 22.38
N ASP A 38 -5.19 10.72 21.53
CA ASP A 38 -4.66 12.07 21.69
C ASP A 38 -4.81 12.91 20.39
N PRO A 39 -5.92 13.65 20.25
CA PRO A 39 -6.17 14.49 19.07
C PRO A 39 -5.12 15.59 18.85
N GLU A 40 -4.43 16.06 19.90
CA GLU A 40 -3.35 17.02 19.75
C GLU A 40 -2.11 16.39 19.12
N LEU A 41 -1.81 15.12 19.42
CA LEU A 41 -0.77 14.37 18.70
C LEU A 41 -1.20 14.05 17.27
N GLU A 42 -2.45 13.64 17.05
CA GLU A 42 -3.00 13.39 15.71
C GLU A 42 -2.79 14.62 14.81
N GLN A 43 -3.19 15.79 15.29
CA GLN A 43 -3.00 17.05 14.55
C GLN A 43 -1.52 17.37 14.34
N GLN A 44 -0.64 17.09 15.32
CA GLN A 44 0.79 17.30 15.14
C GLN A 44 1.40 16.41 14.04
N LEU A 45 0.95 15.15 13.89
CA LEU A 45 1.41 14.30 12.77
C LEU A 45 1.02 14.91 11.42
N ILE A 46 -0.21 15.43 11.31
CA ILE A 46 -0.68 16.13 10.11
C ILE A 46 0.18 17.36 9.84
N ASP A 47 0.41 18.20 10.84
CA ASP A 47 1.18 19.44 10.73
C ASP A 47 2.64 19.18 10.32
N LEU A 48 3.23 18.07 10.79
CA LEU A 48 4.59 17.66 10.41
C LEU A 48 4.67 17.29 8.93
N ILE A 49 3.75 16.45 8.43
CA ILE A 49 3.70 16.08 7.01
C ILE A 49 3.44 17.32 6.13
N GLN A 50 2.48 18.17 6.53
CA GLN A 50 2.18 19.41 5.81
C GLN A 50 3.39 20.34 5.73
N TRP A 51 4.13 20.48 6.84
CA TRP A 51 5.34 21.29 6.86
C TRP A 51 6.40 20.75 5.88
N THR A 52 6.63 19.43 5.86
CA THR A 52 7.56 18.78 4.93
C THR A 52 7.15 18.99 3.47
N LEU A 53 5.88 18.78 3.14
CA LEU A 53 5.32 19.09 1.82
C LEU A 53 5.55 20.55 1.42
N ASP A 54 5.34 21.48 2.35
CA ASP A 54 5.49 22.91 2.08
C ASP A 54 6.95 23.35 1.94
N GLN A 55 7.90 22.63 2.56
CA GLN A 55 9.33 22.88 2.36
C GLN A 55 9.84 22.29 1.03
N GLY A 56 9.17 21.28 0.48
CA GLY A 56 9.69 20.50 -0.66
C GLY A 56 10.95 19.71 -0.30
N GLU A 57 11.06 19.32 0.97
CA GLU A 57 12.11 18.44 1.48
C GLU A 57 11.73 16.97 1.21
N GLY A 58 12.72 16.09 1.20
CA GLY A 58 12.47 14.65 1.14
C GLY A 58 11.80 14.15 2.42
N PHE A 59 11.17 12.98 2.34
CA PHE A 59 10.51 12.35 3.48
C PHE A 59 11.47 11.37 4.14
N ASP A 60 11.77 11.61 5.43
CA ASP A 60 12.56 10.68 6.23
C ASP A 60 11.62 9.66 6.94
N ALA A 61 12.24 8.69 7.61
CA ALA A 61 11.57 7.61 8.35
C ALA A 61 10.42 8.10 9.24
N GLY A 62 10.61 9.24 9.91
CA GLY A 62 9.63 9.78 10.83
C GLY A 62 8.39 10.34 10.14
N GLU A 63 8.54 11.06 9.03
CA GLU A 63 7.41 11.53 8.23
C GLU A 63 6.65 10.35 7.59
N LEU A 64 7.36 9.32 7.14
CA LEU A 64 6.77 8.06 6.65
C LEU A 64 5.97 7.36 7.76
N CYS A 65 6.49 7.29 8.99
CA CYS A 65 5.77 6.78 10.15
C CYS A 65 4.54 7.63 10.50
N CYS A 66 4.63 8.96 10.37
CA CYS A 66 3.47 9.85 10.57
C CYS A 66 2.33 9.47 9.61
N ALA A 67 2.64 9.32 8.31
CA ALA A 67 1.65 8.94 7.30
C ALA A 67 1.05 7.55 7.58
N LEU A 68 1.87 6.59 8.00
CA LEU A 68 1.42 5.24 8.36
C LEU A 68 0.50 5.25 9.59
N ILE A 69 0.91 5.90 10.69
CA ILE A 69 0.10 6.00 11.91
C ILE A 69 -1.26 6.63 11.63
N LEU A 70 -1.31 7.71 10.83
CA LEU A 70 -2.56 8.38 10.46
C LEU A 70 -3.52 7.46 9.69
N GLY A 71 -3.00 6.59 8.81
CA GLY A 71 -3.81 5.57 8.15
C GLY A 71 -4.33 4.52 9.12
N GLU A 72 -3.47 4.07 10.03
CA GLU A 72 -3.75 3.01 10.99
C GLU A 72 -4.82 3.39 12.02
N ILE A 73 -4.81 4.65 12.47
CA ILE A 73 -5.88 5.22 13.32
C ILE A 73 -7.11 5.68 12.52
N ARG A 74 -7.08 5.55 11.19
CA ARG A 74 -8.15 5.98 10.26
C ARG A 74 -8.49 7.47 10.39
N CYS A 75 -7.46 8.30 10.49
CA CYS A 75 -7.58 9.75 10.64
C CYS A 75 -8.20 10.40 9.40
N ALA A 76 -9.53 10.59 9.39
CA ALA A 76 -10.22 11.28 8.31
C ALA A 76 -9.69 12.72 8.05
N PRO A 77 -9.32 13.53 9.06
CA PRO A 77 -8.74 14.86 8.85
C PRO A 77 -7.43 14.88 8.06
N SER A 78 -6.65 13.80 8.04
CA SER A 78 -5.37 13.75 7.30
C SER A 78 -5.53 13.56 5.79
N THR A 79 -6.72 13.19 5.32
CA THR A 79 -7.02 12.83 3.93
C THR A 79 -6.39 13.79 2.91
N ASP A 80 -6.67 15.09 3.03
CA ASP A 80 -6.18 16.08 2.05
C ASP A 80 -4.65 16.22 2.07
N THR A 81 -4.04 15.99 3.22
CA THR A 81 -2.58 16.01 3.39
C THR A 81 -1.96 14.79 2.71
N LEU A 82 -2.53 13.60 2.94
CA LEU A 82 -2.09 12.36 2.30
C LEU A 82 -2.30 12.40 0.78
N LEU A 83 -3.38 13.00 0.27
CA LEU A 83 -3.56 13.17 -1.17
C LEU A 83 -2.49 14.07 -1.82
N ARG A 84 -1.91 15.02 -1.07
CA ARG A 84 -0.74 15.79 -1.53
C ARG A 84 0.55 14.96 -1.49
N CYS A 85 0.68 14.01 -0.56
CA CYS A 85 1.81 13.07 -0.51
C CYS A 85 1.87 12.19 -1.76
N LEU A 86 0.72 11.73 -2.29
CA LEU A 86 0.67 10.97 -3.56
C LEU A 86 1.22 11.75 -4.77
N GLN A 87 1.29 13.07 -4.69
CA GLN A 87 1.81 13.92 -5.78
C GLN A 87 3.32 14.14 -5.69
N GLN A 88 3.97 13.65 -4.64
CA GLN A 88 5.42 13.75 -4.50
C GLN A 88 6.10 12.62 -5.27
N ASP A 89 7.28 12.89 -5.82
CA ASP A 89 8.12 11.92 -6.53
C ASP A 89 8.95 11.10 -5.51
N ASP A 90 8.26 10.33 -4.67
CA ASP A 90 8.84 9.47 -3.63
C ASP A 90 8.04 8.15 -3.56
N GLU A 91 8.61 7.08 -4.11
CA GLU A 91 7.94 5.77 -4.23
C GLU A 91 7.56 5.16 -2.87
N ILE A 92 8.39 5.36 -1.83
CA ILE A 92 8.14 4.82 -0.49
C ILE A 92 6.97 5.59 0.13
N LEU A 93 7.00 6.92 0.05
CA LEU A 93 5.90 7.76 0.52
C LEU A 93 4.60 7.44 -0.21
N GLN A 94 4.63 7.31 -1.54
CA GLN A 94 3.46 6.99 -2.35
C GLN A 94 2.85 5.66 -1.90
N ARG A 95 3.65 4.61 -1.72
CA ARG A 95 3.18 3.30 -1.27
C ARG A 95 2.56 3.34 0.13
N ILE A 96 3.19 4.02 1.09
CA ILE A 96 2.64 4.19 2.44
C ILE A 96 1.33 4.99 2.37
N THR A 97 1.31 6.04 1.58
CA THR A 97 0.17 6.95 1.44
C THR A 97 -1.02 6.25 0.81
N THR A 98 -0.83 5.48 -0.27
CA THR A 98 -1.85 4.65 -0.90
C THR A 98 -2.50 3.72 0.13
N ARG A 99 -1.68 2.99 0.88
CA ARG A 99 -2.16 2.13 1.97
C ARG A 99 -2.92 2.92 3.04
N SER A 100 -2.38 4.04 3.50
CA SER A 100 -3.04 4.84 4.54
C SER A 100 -4.40 5.36 4.07
N LEU A 101 -4.53 5.76 2.81
CA LEU A 101 -5.81 6.16 2.22
C LEU A 101 -6.78 4.98 2.12
N GLN A 102 -6.32 3.77 1.76
CA GLN A 102 -7.14 2.56 1.79
C GLN A 102 -7.73 2.32 3.20
N ARG A 103 -6.95 2.51 4.25
CA ARG A 103 -7.37 2.31 5.65
C ARG A 103 -8.31 3.37 6.20
N ILE A 104 -8.16 4.63 5.79
CA ILE A 104 -9.07 5.71 6.19
C ILE A 104 -10.51 5.44 5.72
N GLY A 105 -10.68 4.84 4.54
CA GLY A 105 -11.98 4.36 4.07
C GLY A 105 -12.85 5.47 3.46
N ALA A 106 -14.14 5.51 3.81
CA ALA A 106 -15.15 6.32 3.10
C ALA A 106 -14.71 7.76 2.77
N ARG A 107 -14.07 8.45 3.74
CA ARG A 107 -13.65 9.86 3.54
C ARG A 107 -12.55 10.00 2.49
N SER A 108 -11.57 9.10 2.46
CA SER A 108 -10.50 9.13 1.45
C SER A 108 -11.05 8.77 0.07
N PHE A 109 -11.92 7.76 -0.01
CA PHE A 109 -12.56 7.37 -1.27
C PHE A 109 -13.38 8.51 -1.87
N ASP A 110 -14.16 9.22 -1.05
CA ASP A 110 -14.92 10.38 -1.50
C ASP A 110 -14.03 11.49 -2.07
N ALA A 111 -12.93 11.79 -1.40
CA ALA A 111 -11.98 12.83 -1.83
C ALA A 111 -11.23 12.41 -3.11
N ILE A 112 -10.86 11.12 -3.23
CA ILE A 112 -10.26 10.59 -4.45
C ILE A 112 -11.22 10.69 -5.63
N LEU A 113 -12.49 10.30 -5.45
CA LEU A 113 -13.49 10.39 -6.51
C LEU A 113 -13.69 11.83 -7.00
N GLU A 114 -13.67 12.81 -6.10
CA GLU A 114 -13.72 14.24 -6.43
C GLU A 114 -12.51 14.67 -7.28
N LEU A 115 -11.29 14.23 -6.94
CA LEU A 115 -10.10 14.55 -7.73
C LEU A 115 -10.09 13.87 -9.10
N LEU A 116 -10.62 12.64 -9.19
CA LEU A 116 -10.79 11.94 -10.46
C LEU A 116 -11.87 12.59 -11.37
N GLU A 117 -12.64 13.58 -10.91
CA GLU A 117 -13.49 14.33 -11.83
C GLU A 117 -12.68 15.15 -12.85
N ASP A 118 -11.44 15.51 -12.51
CA ASP A 118 -10.53 16.20 -13.42
C ASP A 118 -9.95 15.22 -14.47
N PRO A 119 -10.29 15.38 -15.77
CA PRO A 119 -9.74 14.55 -16.83
C PRO A 119 -8.26 14.84 -17.13
N ASP A 120 -7.75 16.01 -16.73
CA ASP A 120 -6.38 16.46 -16.96
C ASP A 120 -5.46 16.11 -15.78
N LEU A 121 -5.98 15.42 -14.75
CA LEU A 121 -5.18 14.88 -13.66
C LEU A 121 -4.05 14.00 -14.21
N ASP A 122 -2.86 14.20 -13.67
CA ASP A 122 -1.67 13.45 -14.06
C ASP A 122 -1.92 11.92 -13.98
N GLY A 123 -1.41 11.20 -14.98
CA GLY A 123 -1.71 9.78 -15.14
C GLY A 123 -1.12 8.89 -14.05
N GLU A 124 0.05 9.23 -13.52
CA GLU A 124 0.71 8.48 -12.45
C GLU A 124 0.01 8.73 -11.12
N VAL A 125 -0.29 10.00 -10.83
CA VAL A 125 -1.07 10.39 -9.64
C VAL A 125 -2.46 9.75 -9.67
N ALA A 126 -3.14 9.76 -10.81
CA ALA A 126 -4.45 9.13 -10.97
C ALA A 126 -4.37 7.61 -10.76
N ALA A 127 -3.31 6.95 -11.21
CA ALA A 127 -3.12 5.52 -11.02
C ALA A 127 -3.01 5.17 -9.52
N LEU A 128 -2.19 5.90 -8.76
CA LEU A 128 -2.06 5.72 -7.30
C LEU A 128 -3.37 5.98 -6.54
N MET A 129 -4.12 7.00 -6.97
CA MET A 129 -5.44 7.29 -6.43
C MET A 129 -6.44 6.15 -6.71
N ILE A 130 -6.43 5.59 -7.92
CA ILE A 130 -7.28 4.46 -8.29
C ILE A 130 -6.91 3.21 -7.50
N GLU A 131 -5.63 2.91 -7.33
CA GLU A 131 -5.15 1.82 -6.47
C GLU A 131 -5.64 2.01 -5.02
N SER A 132 -5.65 3.25 -4.53
CA SER A 132 -6.18 3.55 -3.19
C SER A 132 -7.67 3.24 -3.05
N LEU A 133 -8.47 3.27 -4.14
CA LEU A 133 -9.89 2.94 -4.11
C LEU A 133 -10.15 1.43 -3.94
N GLU A 134 -9.19 0.57 -4.28
CA GLU A 134 -9.32 -0.89 -4.09
C GLU A 134 -9.51 -1.28 -2.63
N GLY A 135 -9.00 -0.42 -1.72
CA GLY A 135 -9.19 -0.51 -0.28
C GLY A 135 -10.66 -0.52 0.16
N VAL A 136 -11.62 -0.16 -0.70
CA VAL A 136 -13.05 -0.30 -0.39
C VAL A 136 -13.44 -1.73 0.00
N SER A 137 -12.70 -2.74 -0.50
CA SER A 137 -12.90 -4.16 -0.15
C SER A 137 -12.56 -4.49 1.30
N LEU A 138 -11.88 -3.59 2.01
CA LEU A 138 -11.52 -3.72 3.43
C LEU A 138 -12.62 -3.22 4.36
N HIS A 139 -13.63 -2.55 3.80
CA HIS A 139 -14.69 -1.89 4.55
C HIS A 139 -16.06 -2.39 4.10
N ASP A 140 -17.02 -2.39 5.02
CA ASP A 140 -18.42 -2.64 4.70
C ASP A 140 -19.09 -1.33 4.23
N LEU A 141 -18.77 -0.91 3.00
CA LEU A 141 -19.21 0.37 2.40
C LEU A 141 -19.84 0.16 1.01
N PRO A 142 -21.03 -0.46 0.90
CA PRO A 142 -21.66 -0.77 -0.38
C PRO A 142 -21.92 0.49 -1.25
N ASP A 143 -22.37 1.60 -0.64
CA ASP A 143 -22.64 2.84 -1.39
C ASP A 143 -21.35 3.46 -1.98
N SER A 144 -20.24 3.42 -1.23
CA SER A 144 -18.94 3.88 -1.72
C SER A 144 -18.44 2.98 -2.84
N ARG A 145 -18.60 1.66 -2.68
CA ARG A 145 -18.23 0.66 -3.68
C ARG A 145 -18.97 0.90 -4.99
N ASP A 146 -20.29 1.04 -4.96
CA ASP A 146 -21.10 1.31 -6.16
C ASP A 146 -20.65 2.58 -6.89
N ARG A 147 -20.30 3.64 -6.15
CA ARG A 147 -19.79 4.90 -6.71
C ARG A 147 -18.42 4.72 -7.36
N ILE A 148 -17.50 4.00 -6.70
CA ILE A 148 -16.18 3.67 -7.24
C ILE A 148 -16.32 2.88 -8.53
N GLU A 149 -17.05 1.76 -8.52
CA GLU A 149 -17.23 0.91 -9.70
C GLU A 149 -17.89 1.67 -10.87
N THR A 150 -18.82 2.59 -10.57
CA THR A 150 -19.43 3.46 -11.58
C THR A 150 -18.41 4.42 -12.18
N GLN A 151 -17.63 5.12 -11.35
CA GLN A 151 -16.63 6.09 -11.82
C GLN A 151 -15.54 5.40 -12.64
N LEU A 152 -15.03 4.25 -12.18
CA LEU A 152 -14.03 3.47 -12.89
C LEU A 152 -14.52 3.01 -14.27
N ARG A 153 -15.75 2.47 -14.37
CA ARG A 153 -16.32 2.12 -15.69
C ARG A 153 -16.45 3.34 -16.61
N LEU A 154 -16.82 4.50 -16.08
CA LEU A 154 -16.88 5.73 -16.87
C LEU A 154 -15.48 6.10 -17.40
N ASP A 155 -14.46 6.10 -16.54
CA ASP A 155 -13.09 6.41 -16.92
C ASP A 155 -12.54 5.45 -17.98
N LEU A 156 -12.79 4.15 -17.84
CA LEU A 156 -12.32 3.15 -18.81
C LEU A 156 -12.82 3.46 -20.23
N THR A 157 -14.05 4.00 -20.36
CA THR A 157 -14.62 4.34 -21.66
C THR A 157 -14.23 5.71 -22.20
N ARG A 158 -13.72 6.62 -21.37
CA ARG A 158 -13.37 7.99 -21.76
C ARG A 158 -12.14 7.98 -22.66
N PRO A 159 -12.24 8.34 -23.96
CA PRO A 159 -11.15 8.12 -24.89
C PRO A 159 -9.91 8.99 -24.59
N GLN A 160 -10.10 10.19 -24.03
CA GLN A 160 -9.06 11.20 -23.85
C GLN A 160 -8.25 11.07 -22.55
N LEU A 161 -8.55 10.10 -21.68
CA LEU A 161 -7.80 9.95 -20.43
C LEU A 161 -6.38 9.41 -20.67
N PRO A 162 -5.42 9.75 -19.80
CA PRO A 162 -4.08 9.17 -19.81
C PRO A 162 -4.12 7.64 -19.81
N ASN A 163 -3.17 7.00 -20.52
CA ASN A 163 -3.12 5.53 -20.59
C ASN A 163 -2.95 4.90 -19.21
N LEU A 164 -2.02 5.41 -18.38
CA LEU A 164 -1.79 4.90 -17.02
C LEU A 164 -3.08 4.90 -16.18
N ARG A 165 -3.89 5.96 -16.28
CA ARG A 165 -5.19 6.03 -15.60
C ARG A 165 -6.16 4.97 -16.09
N LYS A 166 -6.23 4.72 -17.41
CA LYS A 166 -7.09 3.66 -17.98
C LYS A 166 -6.61 2.25 -17.60
N GLU A 167 -5.29 2.05 -17.56
CA GLU A 167 -4.67 0.80 -17.15
C GLU A 167 -4.98 0.51 -15.69
N ALA A 168 -4.73 1.47 -14.79
CA ALA A 168 -5.07 1.38 -13.38
C ALA A 168 -6.57 1.16 -13.16
N THR A 169 -7.42 1.84 -13.96
CA THR A 169 -8.87 1.63 -13.92
C THR A 169 -9.25 0.19 -14.24
N ALA A 170 -8.67 -0.39 -15.30
CA ALA A 170 -8.95 -1.77 -15.68
C ALA A 170 -8.48 -2.75 -14.58
N ILE A 171 -7.29 -2.54 -14.03
CA ILE A 171 -6.73 -3.32 -12.92
C ILE A 171 -7.65 -3.25 -11.70
N ALA A 172 -8.03 -2.06 -11.26
CA ALA A 172 -8.89 -1.89 -10.09
C ALA A 172 -10.27 -2.55 -10.28
N LEU A 173 -10.88 -2.45 -11.47
CA LEU A 173 -12.14 -3.16 -11.77
C LEU A 173 -11.98 -4.68 -11.70
N ALA A 174 -10.83 -5.20 -12.15
CA ALA A 174 -10.50 -6.61 -12.08
C ALA A 174 -10.29 -7.07 -10.62
N HIS A 175 -9.53 -6.31 -9.84
CA HIS A 175 -9.27 -6.55 -8.42
C HIS A 175 -10.53 -6.48 -7.58
N LEU A 176 -11.44 -5.55 -7.88
CA LEU A 176 -12.74 -5.46 -7.23
C LEU A 176 -13.70 -6.58 -7.66
N GLY A 177 -13.44 -7.30 -8.75
CA GLY A 177 -14.33 -8.37 -9.21
C GLY A 177 -15.58 -7.88 -9.92
N VAL A 178 -15.48 -6.78 -10.67
CA VAL A 178 -16.61 -6.19 -11.42
C VAL A 178 -16.77 -6.92 -12.76
N ALA A 179 -17.14 -8.20 -12.70
CA ALA A 179 -17.11 -9.16 -13.82
C ALA A 179 -17.86 -8.70 -15.08
N GLU A 180 -18.91 -7.90 -14.93
CA GLU A 180 -19.65 -7.29 -16.06
C GLU A 180 -18.79 -6.35 -16.91
N THR A 181 -17.60 -5.97 -16.45
CA THR A 181 -16.70 -5.04 -17.13
C THR A 181 -15.81 -5.72 -18.18
N THR A 182 -15.82 -7.05 -18.26
CA THR A 182 -15.06 -7.82 -19.26
C THR A 182 -15.40 -7.41 -20.70
N GLU A 183 -16.69 -7.35 -21.04
CA GLU A 183 -17.15 -6.87 -22.36
C GLU A 183 -16.71 -5.43 -22.65
N LEU A 184 -16.67 -4.59 -21.61
CA LEU A 184 -16.24 -3.19 -21.73
C LEU A 184 -14.73 -3.08 -22.01
N MET A 185 -13.91 -3.87 -21.31
CA MET A 185 -12.47 -3.94 -21.53
C MET A 185 -12.16 -4.42 -22.96
N GLU A 186 -12.86 -5.44 -23.45
CA GLU A 186 -12.72 -5.92 -24.84
C GLU A 186 -13.03 -4.82 -25.87
N GLN A 187 -14.11 -4.06 -25.66
CA GLN A 187 -14.48 -2.95 -26.53
C GLN A 187 -13.42 -1.83 -26.52
N VAL A 188 -12.89 -1.50 -25.33
CA VAL A 188 -11.85 -0.48 -25.18
C VAL A 188 -10.55 -0.93 -25.85
N LEU A 189 -10.13 -2.19 -25.67
CA LEU A 189 -8.98 -2.76 -26.36
C LEU A 189 -9.13 -2.67 -27.89
N GLN A 190 -10.29 -3.06 -28.44
CA GLN A 190 -10.51 -2.99 -29.89
C GLN A 190 -10.55 -1.56 -30.43
N ARG A 191 -11.14 -0.63 -29.67
CA ARG A 191 -11.36 0.76 -30.09
C ARG A 191 -10.11 1.62 -29.95
N ASP A 192 -9.46 1.56 -28.79
CA ASP A 192 -8.37 2.47 -28.41
C ASP A 192 -6.98 1.84 -28.56
N TYR A 193 -6.89 0.51 -28.48
CA TYR A 193 -5.62 -0.23 -28.43
C TYR A 193 -5.57 -1.38 -29.45
N PRO A 194 -5.66 -1.12 -30.77
CA PRO A 194 -5.67 -2.17 -31.79
C PRO A 194 -4.37 -3.01 -31.84
N GLY A 195 -3.28 -2.51 -31.25
CA GLY A 195 -2.03 -3.25 -31.05
C GLY A 195 -1.96 -4.03 -29.73
N GLY A 196 -3.02 -4.00 -28.92
CA GLY A 196 -3.06 -4.48 -27.54
C GLY A 196 -2.60 -3.43 -26.53
N ASN A 197 -3.06 -3.61 -25.29
CA ASN A 197 -2.52 -2.96 -24.10
C ASN A 197 -2.31 -4.06 -23.06
N ALA A 198 -1.06 -4.29 -22.64
CA ALA A 198 -0.71 -5.43 -21.79
C ALA A 198 -1.47 -5.40 -20.46
N PHE A 199 -1.50 -4.25 -19.78
CA PHE A 199 -2.17 -4.12 -18.49
C PHE A 199 -3.67 -4.35 -18.55
N ILE A 200 -4.35 -3.82 -19.58
CA ILE A 200 -5.79 -4.03 -19.76
C ILE A 200 -6.09 -5.49 -20.17
N LEU A 201 -5.21 -6.12 -20.95
CA LEU A 201 -5.32 -7.54 -21.30
C LEU A 201 -5.14 -8.44 -20.07
N ASP A 202 -4.13 -8.17 -19.25
CA ASP A 202 -3.86 -8.93 -18.02
C ASP A 202 -5.00 -8.75 -17.02
N ALA A 203 -5.54 -7.54 -16.87
CA ALA A 203 -6.71 -7.29 -16.03
C ALA A 203 -7.97 -8.03 -16.53
N LEU A 204 -8.18 -8.07 -17.85
CA LEU A 204 -9.26 -8.82 -18.46
C LEU A 204 -9.12 -10.33 -18.22
N GLU A 205 -7.94 -10.89 -18.45
CA GLU A 205 -7.64 -12.31 -18.20
C GLU A 205 -7.82 -12.65 -16.71
N PHE A 206 -7.26 -11.83 -15.82
CA PHE A 206 -7.42 -11.99 -14.37
C PHE A 206 -8.89 -12.05 -13.97
N LEU A 207 -9.72 -11.11 -14.45
CA LEU A 207 -11.14 -11.03 -14.09
C LEU A 207 -11.96 -12.19 -14.68
N GLN A 208 -11.58 -12.71 -15.86
CA GLN A 208 -12.19 -13.90 -16.44
C GLN A 208 -11.89 -15.15 -15.61
N GLU A 209 -10.67 -15.27 -15.10
CA GLU A 209 -10.25 -16.38 -14.23
C GLU A 209 -10.77 -16.23 -12.79
N ASN A 210 -10.91 -14.98 -12.32
CA ASN A 210 -11.30 -14.63 -10.96
C ASN A 210 -12.47 -13.62 -10.96
N PRO A 211 -13.71 -14.04 -11.28
CA PRO A 211 -14.85 -13.13 -11.39
C PRO A 211 -15.23 -12.42 -10.09
N GLU A 212 -14.84 -12.97 -8.94
CA GLU A 212 -15.05 -12.36 -7.62
C GLU A 212 -13.93 -11.38 -7.23
N GLY A 213 -12.95 -11.17 -8.12
CA GLY A 213 -11.79 -10.32 -7.87
C GLY A 213 -10.83 -10.91 -6.83
N LEU A 214 -10.07 -10.03 -6.20
CA LEU A 214 -9.19 -10.36 -5.09
C LEU A 214 -10.02 -10.55 -3.82
N LYS A 215 -10.15 -11.80 -3.38
CA LYS A 215 -10.88 -12.12 -2.14
C LYS A 215 -10.13 -11.59 -0.94
N GLY A 216 -10.64 -10.49 -0.38
CA GLY A 216 -10.30 -10.02 0.95
C GLY A 216 -8.82 -10.12 1.25
N HIS A 217 -8.01 -9.23 0.64
CA HIS A 217 -6.70 -8.96 1.18
C HIS A 217 -6.90 -8.60 2.66
N ALA A 218 -6.61 -9.55 3.56
CA ALA A 218 -6.23 -9.18 4.89
C ALA A 218 -5.01 -8.29 4.67
N GLU A 219 -5.20 -6.98 4.74
CA GLU A 219 -4.08 -6.05 4.64
C GLU A 219 -3.01 -6.53 5.62
N ASP A 220 -1.76 -6.48 5.17
CA ASP A 220 -0.64 -6.83 6.02
C ASP A 220 -0.78 -6.06 7.34
N PRO A 221 -0.72 -6.74 8.50
CA PRO A 221 -0.69 -6.06 9.79
C PRO A 221 0.38 -4.97 9.80
N ILE A 222 0.13 -3.89 10.54
CA ILE A 222 1.04 -2.74 10.60
C ILE A 222 2.48 -3.16 10.92
N GLU A 223 2.66 -4.21 11.73
CA GLU A 223 3.95 -4.78 12.10
C GLU A 223 4.75 -5.26 10.88
N GLN A 224 4.08 -5.84 9.88
CA GLN A 224 4.76 -6.28 8.65
C GLN A 224 5.16 -5.09 7.78
N VAL A 225 4.34 -4.04 7.74
CA VAL A 225 4.64 -2.82 6.99
C VAL A 225 5.78 -2.04 7.64
N VAL A 226 5.78 -1.92 8.96
CA VAL A 226 6.88 -1.30 9.72
C VAL A 226 8.18 -2.06 9.50
N ARG A 227 8.16 -3.40 9.52
CA ARG A 227 9.35 -4.19 9.22
C ARG A 227 9.87 -3.95 7.80
N TRP A 228 8.98 -3.91 6.80
CA TRP A 228 9.37 -3.56 5.43
C TRP A 228 9.98 -2.15 5.35
N LEU A 229 9.40 -1.19 6.06
CA LEU A 229 9.90 0.18 6.11
C LEU A 229 11.31 0.25 6.71
N GLU A 230 11.57 -0.52 7.78
CA GLU A 230 12.93 -0.66 8.35
C GLU A 230 13.93 -1.23 7.34
N ASP A 231 13.52 -2.26 6.57
CA ASP A 231 14.37 -2.90 5.57
C ASP A 231 14.71 -1.97 4.39
N GLU A 232 13.77 -1.13 3.94
CA GLU A 232 13.99 -0.15 2.85
C GLU A 232 14.83 1.06 3.30
N ILE A 233 14.68 1.48 4.56
CA ILE A 233 15.42 2.64 5.10
C ILE A 233 16.88 2.31 5.39
N VAL A 234 17.24 1.03 5.59
CA VAL A 234 18.64 0.59 5.79
C VAL A 234 19.31 0.25 4.46
N PRO A 235 20.27 1.06 3.96
CA PRO A 235 21.00 0.71 2.74
C PRO A 235 21.91 -0.48 3.02
N GLY A 236 21.55 -1.67 2.53
CA GLY A 236 22.37 -2.88 2.64
C GLY A 236 21.98 -3.87 3.74
N GLY A 237 20.69 -3.92 4.12
CA GLY A 237 20.12 -5.06 4.82
C GLY A 237 20.17 -6.32 3.95
N ASP A 238 21.34 -6.95 3.84
CA ASP A 238 21.43 -8.33 3.37
C ASP A 238 20.48 -9.15 4.26
N LEU A 239 19.43 -9.70 3.66
CA LEU A 239 18.62 -10.77 4.23
C LEU A 239 19.59 -11.80 4.82
N ASP A 240 19.70 -11.90 6.15
CA ASP A 240 20.56 -12.91 6.77
C ASP A 240 20.04 -14.30 6.34
N PRO A 241 20.79 -15.05 5.52
CA PRO A 241 20.36 -16.37 5.09
C PRO A 241 20.23 -17.34 6.27
N ALA A 242 20.82 -17.02 7.43
CA ALA A 242 20.74 -17.82 8.64
C ALA A 242 19.32 -17.89 9.25
N LEU A 243 18.43 -16.94 8.95
CA LEU A 243 17.04 -16.97 9.43
C LEU A 243 16.19 -18.04 8.72
N TRP A 244 16.68 -18.64 7.62
CA TRP A 244 16.00 -19.68 6.86
C TRP A 244 16.47 -21.10 7.20
N GLU A 245 17.64 -21.26 7.85
CA GLU A 245 18.17 -22.57 8.22
C GLU A 245 17.44 -23.19 9.42
N ASP A 246 16.92 -22.38 10.35
CA ASP A 246 16.20 -22.90 11.52
C ASP A 246 14.84 -23.49 11.15
N SER A 247 14.15 -22.93 10.14
CA SER A 247 12.82 -23.41 9.72
C SER A 247 12.85 -24.68 8.85
N LEU A 248 14.01 -25.08 8.31
CA LEU A 248 14.16 -26.30 7.50
C LEU A 248 14.70 -27.49 8.30
N SER A 249 15.13 -27.29 9.54
CA SER A 249 15.70 -28.35 10.38
C SER A 249 14.65 -29.20 11.12
N GLU A 250 13.39 -28.75 11.17
CA GLU A 250 12.34 -29.40 11.98
C GLU A 250 11.49 -30.45 11.23
N ALA A 251 11.82 -30.78 9.98
CA ALA A 251 10.98 -31.63 9.12
C ALA A 251 11.60 -32.96 8.66
N LEU A 252 12.50 -33.58 9.45
CA LEU A 252 12.89 -34.97 9.22
C LEU A 252 12.89 -35.80 10.52
N PRO A 253 12.00 -36.80 10.65
CA PRO A 253 12.05 -37.71 11.78
C PRO A 253 13.34 -38.58 11.70
N PRO A 254 13.95 -38.94 12.84
CA PRO A 254 15.16 -39.75 12.85
C PRO A 254 14.86 -41.14 12.29
N SER A 255 15.63 -41.54 11.28
CA SER A 255 15.67 -42.91 10.76
C SER A 255 16.16 -43.85 11.86
N GLU A 256 15.26 -44.69 12.38
CA GLU A 256 15.61 -45.87 13.19
C GLU A 256 16.50 -46.81 12.35
N ALA A 257 17.80 -46.76 12.58
CA ALA A 257 18.72 -47.77 12.07
C ALA A 257 18.52 -49.06 12.89
N ALA A 258 17.84 -50.02 12.27
CA ALA A 258 17.66 -51.36 12.77
C ALA A 258 19.01 -52.05 13.03
N ASN A 259 19.07 -52.64 14.23
CA ASN A 259 20.04 -53.63 14.67
C ASN A 259 19.79 -54.97 13.95
N ASP A 260 20.88 -55.66 13.57
CA ASP A 260 21.05 -57.10 13.24
C ASP A 260 22.09 -57.21 12.11
N GLY A 261 23.17 -58.00 12.13
CA GLY A 261 23.72 -58.99 13.04
C GLY A 261 25.00 -59.52 12.38
N ASP A 262 25.99 -59.84 13.22
CA ASP A 262 27.29 -60.53 12.98
C ASP A 262 27.18 -61.89 12.23
N PRO A 263 28.24 -62.69 11.93
CA PRO A 263 29.70 -62.48 11.99
C PRO A 263 30.51 -63.15 10.83
N GLU A 264 31.84 -63.18 11.00
CA GLU A 264 32.81 -64.22 10.56
C GLU A 264 33.35 -64.25 9.12
N ALA A 265 34.65 -63.95 9.01
CA ALA A 265 35.73 -64.94 8.77
C ALA A 265 36.83 -64.42 7.82
N THR A 266 38.02 -64.25 8.40
CA THR A 266 39.38 -64.27 7.81
C THR A 266 39.62 -65.50 6.89
N PRO A 267 40.78 -65.69 6.22
CA PRO A 267 42.00 -64.85 6.10
C PRO A 267 42.63 -64.77 4.68
N ARG A 268 43.52 -63.80 4.45
CA ARG A 268 44.97 -64.01 4.20
C ARG A 268 45.69 -62.67 4.04
#